data_AF-A0A1F6A8Z1-F1
#
_entry.id   AF-A0A1F6A8Z1-F1
#
_cell.length_a   1.000
_cell.length_b   1.000
_cell.length_c   1.000
_cell.angle_alpha   90.00
_cell.angle_beta   90.00
_cell.angle_gamma   90.00
#
_symmetry.space_group_name_H-M   'P 1'
#
loop_
_entity.id
_entity.type
_entity.pdbx_description
1 polymer ?
#
loop_
_entity_poly.entity_id
_entity_poly.type
_entity_poly.pdbx_seq_one_letter_code
_entity_poly.pdbx_strand_id
1 'polypeptide(L)'
;MKYKAVIADVDGTLIEPGSVPILKVSLKLQKAVGSLHKKGIHFGLATGRSLDWVDGLLEPLKIDSPIILDNGAKIYDCLNKKYLREFYLAENLFRDVMETLQDFNDIIYFVNDSQRSVYEINKKHIIDKVSKIMILHVAPDKAEKIYQILIKNSQISVTKSISKHNPIAESIHITHLKAKKEIGLEFVASFLHLKLDEIIGIGDSYNDLDFLSRCGLKIAMGNAVPEVKKIADYIVSPYDKDGVAEAIERFILH
;
A
#
# COMPACT_ATOMS: atom_id res chain seq x y z
N MET A 1 4.34 -1.00 -27.53
CA MET A 1 3.93 -0.13 -26.40
C MET A 1 4.92 -0.36 -25.27
N LYS A 2 5.50 0.69 -24.68
CA LYS A 2 6.60 0.59 -23.70
C LYS A 2 6.15 -0.04 -22.37
N TYR A 3 4.99 0.38 -21.87
CA TYR A 3 4.47 -0.06 -20.58
C TYR A 3 3.42 -1.16 -20.76
N LYS A 4 3.44 -2.13 -19.85
CA LYS A 4 2.62 -3.35 -19.86
C LYS A 4 1.87 -3.60 -18.54
N ALA A 5 2.16 -2.83 -17.49
CA ALA A 5 1.36 -2.82 -16.28
C ALA A 5 1.29 -1.41 -15.67
N VAL A 6 0.19 -1.13 -14.98
CA VAL A 6 0.03 0.00 -14.07
C VAL A 6 -0.26 -0.56 -12.68
N ILE A 7 0.62 -0.28 -11.73
CA ILE A 7 0.47 -0.67 -10.33
C ILE A 7 0.31 0.61 -9.50
N ALA A 8 -0.81 0.74 -8.79
CA ALA A 8 -1.16 1.94 -8.03
C ALA A 8 -1.30 1.63 -6.54
N ASP A 9 -0.87 2.57 -5.68
CA ASP A 9 -1.35 2.59 -4.30
C ASP A 9 -2.88 2.87 -4.25
N VAL A 10 -3.48 2.71 -3.07
CA VAL A 10 -4.90 2.89 -2.84
C VAL A 10 -5.19 4.19 -2.08
N ASP A 11 -4.65 4.35 -0.87
CA ASP A 11 -5.04 5.40 0.09
C ASP A 11 -4.33 6.72 -0.22
N GLY A 12 -5.06 7.71 -0.76
CA GLY A 12 -4.44 8.94 -1.26
C GLY A 12 -4.10 8.87 -2.75
N THR A 13 -4.33 7.71 -3.38
CA THR A 13 -4.09 7.49 -4.81
C THR A 13 -5.38 7.21 -5.57
N LEU A 14 -6.12 6.14 -5.23
CA LEU A 14 -7.41 5.82 -5.86
C LEU A 14 -8.60 6.40 -5.08
N ILE A 15 -8.43 6.61 -3.79
CA ILE A 15 -9.48 7.00 -2.84
C ILE A 15 -8.91 7.96 -1.79
N GLU A 16 -9.78 8.50 -0.95
CA GLU A 16 -9.37 9.30 0.21
C GLU A 16 -8.55 8.45 1.21
N PRO A 17 -7.43 8.95 1.75
CA PRO A 17 -6.65 8.22 2.76
C PRO A 17 -7.48 7.87 3.99
N GLY A 18 -7.36 6.63 4.47
CA GLY A 18 -8.02 6.18 5.69
C GLY A 18 -9.54 5.96 5.55
N SER A 19 -10.10 6.06 4.34
CA SER A 19 -11.52 5.85 4.09
C SER A 19 -11.95 4.39 4.30
N VAL A 20 -12.90 4.16 5.19
CA VAL A 20 -13.51 2.84 5.46
C VAL A 20 -15.03 3.05 5.58
N PRO A 21 -15.91 2.16 5.09
CA PRO A 21 -15.71 0.96 4.26
C PRO A 21 -16.13 1.16 2.78
N ILE A 22 -16.68 2.32 2.40
CA ILE A 22 -17.26 2.52 1.07
C ILE A 22 -16.18 2.93 0.08
N LEU A 23 -15.62 1.93 -0.60
CA LEU A 23 -14.74 2.11 -1.75
C LEU A 23 -15.61 2.37 -2.98
N LYS A 24 -15.89 3.64 -3.29
CA LYS A 24 -16.55 3.98 -4.55
C LYS A 24 -15.53 4.49 -5.55
N VAL A 25 -15.19 3.64 -6.51
CA VAL A 25 -14.36 4.00 -7.66
C VAL A 25 -15.15 4.92 -8.58
N SER A 26 -14.55 6.01 -9.05
CA SER A 26 -15.18 6.90 -10.03
C SER A 26 -15.44 6.18 -11.36
N LEU A 27 -16.50 6.60 -12.07
CA LEU A 27 -16.77 6.08 -13.41
C LEU A 27 -15.65 6.42 -14.41
N LYS A 28 -14.94 7.53 -14.20
CA LYS A 28 -13.81 7.92 -15.04
C LYS A 28 -12.67 6.92 -14.91
N LEU A 29 -12.29 6.58 -13.68
CA LEU A 29 -11.26 5.59 -13.39
C LEU A 29 -11.64 4.20 -13.92
N GLN A 30 -12.88 3.74 -13.71
CA GLN A 30 -13.36 2.47 -14.27
C GLN A 30 -13.25 2.43 -15.80
N LYS A 31 -13.61 3.52 -16.49
CA LYS A 31 -13.48 3.63 -17.97
C LYS A 31 -12.02 3.63 -18.43
N ALA A 32 -11.15 4.33 -17.71
CA ALA A 32 -9.72 4.39 -18.01
C ALA A 32 -9.07 3.00 -17.87
N VAL A 33 -9.29 2.32 -16.74
CA VAL A 33 -8.78 0.95 -16.51
C VAL A 33 -9.38 -0.04 -17.52
N GLY A 34 -10.68 0.06 -17.82
CA GLY A 34 -11.29 -0.77 -18.85
C GLY A 34 -10.68 -0.57 -20.25
N SER A 35 -10.24 0.65 -20.57
CA SER A 35 -9.57 0.96 -21.85
C SER A 35 -8.13 0.46 -21.87
N LEU A 36 -7.45 0.51 -20.73
CA LEU A 36 -6.13 -0.09 -20.52
C LEU A 36 -6.18 -1.62 -20.72
N HIS A 37 -7.17 -2.31 -20.15
CA HIS A 37 -7.33 -3.77 -20.32
C HIS A 37 -7.59 -4.17 -21.77
N LYS A 38 -8.34 -3.37 -22.54
CA LYS A 38 -8.53 -3.60 -23.98
C LYS A 38 -7.23 -3.56 -24.78
N LYS A 39 -6.17 -2.94 -24.25
CA LYS A 39 -4.83 -2.93 -24.84
C LYS A 39 -3.92 -4.05 -24.32
N GLY A 40 -4.43 -4.96 -23.48
CA GLY A 40 -3.66 -6.07 -22.90
C GLY A 40 -2.62 -5.61 -21.88
N ILE A 41 -2.81 -4.45 -21.25
CA ILE A 41 -1.98 -3.97 -20.13
C ILE A 41 -2.65 -4.42 -18.84
N HIS A 42 -1.85 -4.80 -17.86
CA HIS A 42 -2.35 -5.18 -16.54
C HIS A 42 -2.61 -3.97 -15.64
N PHE A 43 -3.61 -4.08 -14.76
CA PHE A 43 -3.83 -3.11 -13.69
C PHE A 43 -3.80 -3.81 -12.32
N GLY A 44 -3.06 -3.22 -11.37
CA GLY A 44 -2.80 -3.81 -10.08
C GLY A 44 -2.72 -2.81 -8.94
N LEU A 45 -2.74 -3.34 -7.72
CA LEU A 45 -2.75 -2.56 -6.48
C LEU A 45 -1.50 -2.86 -5.64
N ALA A 46 -0.95 -1.84 -5.00
CA ALA A 46 0.10 -1.97 -4.01
C ALA A 46 -0.20 -1.16 -2.74
N THR A 47 -0.75 -1.79 -1.70
CA THR A 47 -1.39 -1.10 -0.58
C THR A 47 -0.95 -1.59 0.79
N GLY A 48 -1.10 -0.73 1.80
CA GLY A 48 -1.05 -1.08 3.21
C GLY A 48 -2.29 -1.82 3.73
N ARG A 49 -3.36 -1.90 2.93
CA ARG A 49 -4.63 -2.55 3.28
C ARG A 49 -4.56 -4.07 3.19
N SER A 50 -5.44 -4.73 3.95
CA SER A 50 -5.68 -6.17 3.87
C SER A 50 -6.70 -6.45 2.76
N LEU A 51 -6.84 -7.73 2.34
CA LEU A 51 -7.67 -8.10 1.18
C LEU A 51 -9.14 -7.64 1.32
N ASP A 52 -9.71 -7.85 2.50
CA ASP A 52 -11.08 -7.47 2.87
C ASP A 52 -11.33 -5.96 2.77
N TRP A 53 -10.27 -5.14 2.78
CA TRP A 53 -10.34 -3.68 2.71
C TRP A 53 -10.18 -3.11 1.30
N VAL A 54 -9.92 -3.97 0.32
CA VAL A 54 -9.81 -3.58 -1.10
C VAL A 54 -10.79 -4.34 -2.00
N ASP A 55 -11.60 -5.24 -1.45
CA ASP A 55 -12.55 -6.07 -2.22
C ASP A 55 -13.48 -5.22 -3.10
N GLY A 56 -13.96 -4.09 -2.58
CA GLY A 56 -14.78 -3.13 -3.33
C GLY A 56 -14.07 -2.43 -4.51
N LEU A 57 -12.76 -2.61 -4.66
CA LEU A 57 -11.99 -2.13 -5.81
C LEU A 57 -11.75 -3.23 -6.86
N LEU A 58 -11.71 -4.50 -6.44
CA LEU A 58 -11.23 -5.60 -7.28
C LEU A 58 -12.13 -5.84 -8.50
N GLU A 59 -13.42 -6.06 -8.27
CA GLU A 59 -14.41 -6.30 -9.33
C GLU A 59 -14.65 -5.04 -10.20
N PRO A 60 -14.89 -3.84 -9.64
CA PRO A 60 -15.16 -2.65 -10.46
C PRO A 60 -13.99 -2.26 -11.37
N LEU A 61 -12.75 -2.47 -10.92
CA LEU A 61 -11.56 -2.22 -11.72
C LEU A 61 -11.14 -3.41 -12.56
N LYS A 62 -11.72 -4.60 -12.35
CA LYS A 62 -11.37 -5.86 -13.01
C LYS A 62 -9.88 -6.18 -12.88
N ILE A 63 -9.36 -6.08 -11.65
CA ILE A 63 -7.93 -6.30 -11.36
C ILE A 63 -7.48 -7.66 -11.91
N ASP A 64 -6.49 -7.64 -12.80
CA ASP A 64 -6.02 -8.80 -13.56
C ASP A 64 -4.55 -9.16 -13.27
N SER A 65 -3.95 -8.49 -12.29
CA SER A 65 -2.60 -8.77 -11.78
C SER A 65 -2.64 -9.24 -10.33
N PRO A 66 -1.59 -9.90 -9.84
CA PRO A 66 -1.43 -10.10 -8.40
C PRO A 66 -1.29 -8.74 -7.69
N ILE A 67 -1.95 -8.60 -6.55
CA ILE A 67 -1.93 -7.39 -5.74
C ILE A 67 -1.03 -7.54 -4.52
N ILE A 68 -0.42 -6.43 -4.12
CA ILE A 68 0.46 -6.35 -2.96
C ILE A 68 -0.35 -5.75 -1.81
N LEU A 69 -0.48 -6.51 -0.72
CA LEU A 69 -1.29 -6.20 0.45
C LEU A 69 -0.42 -6.08 1.68
N ASP A 70 -0.96 -5.45 2.74
CA ASP A 70 -0.28 -5.32 4.03
C ASP A 70 1.16 -4.79 3.89
N ASN A 71 1.36 -3.77 3.04
CA ASN A 71 2.68 -3.20 2.70
C ASN A 71 3.70 -4.25 2.17
N GLY A 72 3.21 -5.30 1.51
CA GLY A 72 4.05 -6.38 0.97
C GLY A 72 4.15 -7.61 1.85
N ALA A 73 3.43 -7.66 2.99
CA ALA A 73 3.37 -8.88 3.79
C ALA A 73 2.59 -9.98 3.09
N LYS A 74 1.63 -9.63 2.22
CA LYS A 74 0.87 -10.60 1.44
C LYS A 74 0.84 -10.22 -0.04
N ILE A 75 0.90 -11.23 -0.89
CA ILE A 75 0.65 -11.11 -2.33
C ILE A 75 -0.50 -12.02 -2.70
N TYR A 76 -1.53 -11.46 -3.33
CA TYR A 76 -2.76 -12.18 -3.64
C TYR A 76 -3.01 -12.22 -5.14
N ASP A 77 -3.27 -13.41 -5.67
CA ASP A 77 -3.69 -13.63 -7.04
C ASP A 77 -5.20 -13.42 -7.14
N CYS A 78 -5.62 -12.28 -7.72
CA CYS A 78 -7.03 -11.93 -7.88
C CYS A 78 -7.79 -12.89 -8.80
N LEU A 79 -7.12 -13.48 -9.80
CA LEU A 79 -7.76 -14.36 -10.77
C LEU A 79 -8.00 -15.75 -10.19
N ASN A 80 -6.99 -16.32 -9.52
CA ASN A 80 -7.06 -17.66 -8.92
C ASN A 80 -7.53 -17.65 -7.46
N LYS A 81 -7.79 -16.46 -6.90
CA LYS A 81 -8.29 -16.24 -5.55
C LYS A 81 -7.46 -16.91 -4.46
N LYS A 82 -6.13 -16.81 -4.55
CA LYS A 82 -5.19 -17.44 -3.62
C LYS A 82 -4.04 -16.52 -3.25
N TYR A 83 -3.51 -16.68 -2.04
CA TYR A 83 -2.24 -16.06 -1.67
C TYR A 83 -1.08 -16.75 -2.38
N LEU A 84 -0.21 -15.94 -2.99
CA LEU A 84 1.02 -16.39 -3.65
C LEU A 84 2.23 -16.31 -2.71
N ARG A 85 2.17 -15.40 -1.72
CA ARG A 85 3.22 -15.18 -0.74
C ARG A 85 2.63 -14.54 0.51
N GLU A 86 3.08 -15.01 1.66
CA GLU A 86 2.68 -14.49 2.97
C GLU A 86 3.91 -14.42 3.89
N PHE A 87 4.06 -13.30 4.58
CA PHE A 87 5.04 -13.08 5.62
C PHE A 87 4.32 -12.74 6.92
N TYR A 88 4.81 -13.32 8.01
CA TYR A 88 4.28 -13.08 9.35
C TYR A 88 5.40 -12.66 10.29
N LEU A 89 5.06 -11.82 11.25
CA LEU A 89 5.93 -11.51 12.38
C LEU A 89 6.03 -12.73 13.28
N ALA A 90 7.26 -13.08 13.68
CA ALA A 90 7.47 -14.05 14.74
C ALA A 90 6.91 -13.51 16.07
N GLU A 91 6.41 -14.41 16.92
CA GLU A 91 5.73 -14.02 18.17
C GLU A 91 6.63 -13.19 19.09
N ASN A 92 7.93 -13.51 19.17
CA ASN A 92 8.89 -12.72 19.94
C ASN A 92 9.04 -11.30 19.38
N LEU A 93 9.17 -11.14 18.05
CA LEU A 93 9.25 -9.82 17.42
C LEU A 93 7.97 -9.01 17.66
N PHE A 94 6.80 -9.66 17.61
CA PHE A 94 5.55 -9.00 17.94
C PHE A 94 5.57 -8.47 19.38
N ARG A 95 6.02 -9.28 20.34
CA ARG A 95 6.11 -8.88 21.76
C ARG A 95 7.09 -7.73 21.96
N ASP A 96 8.27 -7.79 21.35
CA ASP A 96 9.29 -6.73 21.42
C ASP A 96 8.76 -5.39 20.88
N VAL A 97 8.01 -5.44 19.77
CA VAL A 97 7.36 -4.24 19.20
C VAL A 97 6.29 -3.70 20.16
N MET A 98 5.44 -4.55 20.73
CA MET A 98 4.42 -4.10 21.68
C MET A 98 5.02 -3.49 22.94
N GLU A 99 6.09 -4.06 23.48
CA GLU A 99 6.83 -3.49 24.61
C GLU A 99 7.42 -2.13 24.27
N THR A 100 7.97 -1.97 23.06
CA THR A 100 8.47 -0.67 22.59
C THR A 100 7.36 0.38 22.46
N LEU A 101 6.16 -0.05 22.06
CA LEU A 101 5.04 0.83 21.79
C LEU A 101 4.22 1.21 23.03
N GLN A 102 4.38 0.50 24.15
CA GLN A 102 3.59 0.73 25.37
C GLN A 102 3.72 2.16 25.91
N ASP A 103 4.86 2.81 25.68
CA ASP A 103 5.17 4.17 26.17
C ASP A 103 4.42 5.27 25.39
N PHE A 104 3.87 4.95 24.22
CA PHE A 104 3.25 5.94 23.34
C PHE A 104 1.76 6.17 23.61
N ASN A 105 1.10 5.30 24.40
CA ASN A 105 -0.32 5.40 24.77
C ASN A 105 -1.26 5.64 23.56
N ASP A 106 -0.91 5.12 22.38
CA ASP A 106 -1.75 5.12 21.19
C ASP A 106 -2.55 3.81 21.09
N ILE A 107 -3.64 3.83 20.33
CA ILE A 107 -4.36 2.61 19.97
C ILE A 107 -3.52 1.84 18.95
N ILE A 108 -3.01 0.68 19.37
CA ILE A 108 -2.25 -0.21 18.51
C ILE A 108 -3.19 -1.28 17.95
N TYR A 109 -3.14 -1.46 16.64
CA TYR A 109 -3.85 -2.52 15.94
C TYR A 109 -2.86 -3.59 15.49
N PHE A 110 -3.31 -4.82 15.38
CA PHE A 110 -2.60 -5.85 14.64
C PHE A 110 -3.56 -6.65 13.78
N VAL A 111 -3.05 -7.23 12.70
CA VAL A 111 -3.82 -8.03 11.77
C VAL A 111 -3.23 -9.43 11.69
N ASN A 112 -4.08 -10.43 11.84
CA ASN A 112 -3.76 -11.82 11.51
C ASN A 112 -4.67 -12.30 10.36
N ASP A 113 -4.54 -13.57 9.98
CA ASP A 113 -5.35 -14.16 8.91
C ASP A 113 -6.87 -14.09 9.15
N SER A 114 -7.31 -13.98 10.41
CA SER A 114 -8.72 -14.01 10.77
C SER A 114 -9.34 -12.63 10.86
N GLN A 115 -8.61 -11.66 11.44
CA GLN A 115 -9.16 -10.34 11.74
C GLN A 115 -8.10 -9.30 12.07
N ARG A 116 -8.54 -8.05 12.05
CA ARG A 116 -7.87 -6.95 12.74
C ARG A 116 -8.33 -6.87 14.20
N SER A 117 -7.40 -6.72 15.13
CA SER A 117 -7.66 -6.60 16.57
C SER A 117 -6.96 -5.38 17.15
N VAL A 118 -7.55 -4.80 18.19
CA VAL A 118 -6.88 -3.79 19.03
C VAL A 118 -6.04 -4.52 20.07
N TYR A 119 -4.79 -4.11 20.25
CA TYR A 119 -3.93 -4.62 21.29
C TYR A 119 -4.25 -3.93 22.62
N GLU A 120 -4.42 -4.75 23.66
CA GLU A 120 -4.73 -4.34 25.03
C GLU A 120 -3.76 -5.06 25.97
N ILE A 121 -2.93 -4.32 26.72
CA ILE A 121 -1.84 -4.87 27.56
C ILE A 121 -2.34 -5.96 28.52
N ASN A 122 -3.51 -5.76 29.12
CA ASN A 122 -4.06 -6.64 30.16
C ASN A 122 -4.96 -7.76 29.61
N LYS A 123 -4.97 -7.98 28.30
CA LYS A 123 -5.84 -8.97 27.64
C LYS A 123 -5.00 -10.02 26.94
N LYS A 124 -5.47 -11.27 26.99
CA LYS A 124 -4.87 -12.34 26.21
C LYS A 124 -5.25 -12.17 24.74
N HIS A 125 -4.26 -12.11 23.87
CA HIS A 125 -4.42 -12.02 22.42
C HIS A 125 -4.02 -13.33 21.75
N ILE A 126 -4.67 -13.66 20.63
CA ILE A 126 -4.25 -14.75 19.75
C ILE A 126 -3.17 -14.18 18.83
N ILE A 127 -1.92 -14.46 19.16
CA ILE A 127 -0.74 -14.04 18.40
C ILE A 127 -0.34 -15.21 17.50
N ASP A 128 -1.12 -15.40 16.44
CA ASP A 128 -0.81 -16.37 15.37
C ASP A 128 -0.86 -15.64 14.04
N LYS A 129 0.08 -15.96 13.15
CA LYS A 129 0.14 -15.43 11.78
C LYS A 129 -0.14 -13.93 11.66
N VAL A 130 0.54 -13.11 12.47
CA VAL A 130 0.39 -11.65 12.44
C VAL A 130 1.10 -11.09 11.22
N SER A 131 0.37 -10.54 10.25
CA SER A 131 0.95 -9.96 9.03
C SER A 131 1.48 -8.54 9.24
N LYS A 132 0.81 -7.76 10.09
CA LYS A 132 1.20 -6.39 10.42
C LYS A 132 0.72 -5.92 11.78
N ILE A 133 1.46 -4.97 12.34
CA ILE A 133 1.05 -4.09 13.45
C ILE A 133 0.90 -2.69 12.89
N MET A 134 -0.07 -1.93 13.38
CA MET A 134 -0.38 -0.59 12.88
C MET A 134 -0.72 0.36 14.02
N ILE A 135 -0.29 1.60 13.86
CA ILE A 135 -0.77 2.74 14.65
C ILE A 135 -1.36 3.74 13.66
N LEU A 136 -2.60 4.17 13.92
CA LEU A 136 -3.37 4.99 12.99
C LEU A 136 -3.54 6.41 13.51
N HIS A 137 -3.60 7.38 12.59
CA HIS A 137 -4.00 8.76 12.87
C HIS A 137 -3.14 9.46 13.96
N VAL A 138 -1.82 9.30 13.86
CA VAL A 138 -0.84 9.89 14.78
C VAL A 138 -0.34 11.22 14.22
N ALA A 139 -0.06 12.18 15.11
CA ALA A 139 0.57 13.45 14.71
C ALA A 139 1.96 13.19 14.09
N PRO A 140 2.37 13.93 13.03
CA PRO A 140 3.63 13.66 12.33
C PRO A 140 4.88 13.63 13.21
N ASP A 141 4.98 14.51 14.22
CA ASP A 141 6.13 14.56 15.12
C ASP A 141 6.24 13.32 16.02
N LYS A 142 5.08 12.82 16.48
CA LYS A 142 5.00 11.58 17.26
C LYS A 142 5.23 10.37 16.36
N ALA A 143 4.70 10.40 15.14
CA ALA A 143 4.92 9.34 14.17
C ALA A 143 6.41 9.17 13.82
N GLU A 144 7.12 10.29 13.65
CA GLU A 144 8.56 10.32 13.46
C GLU A 144 9.33 9.74 14.65
N LYS A 145 8.97 10.12 15.89
CA LYS A 145 9.60 9.56 17.10
C LYS A 145 9.46 8.03 17.16
N ILE A 146 8.26 7.51 16.94
CA ILE A 146 8.02 6.05 16.95
C ILE A 146 8.82 5.37 15.83
N TYR A 147 8.81 5.94 14.63
CA TYR A 147 9.57 5.42 13.48
C TYR A 147 11.07 5.30 13.79
N GLN A 148 11.69 6.35 14.34
CA GLN A 148 13.11 6.37 14.68
C GLN A 148 13.51 5.37 15.77
N ILE A 149 12.58 4.99 16.64
CA ILE A 149 12.84 3.94 17.63
C ILE A 149 12.73 2.56 16.98
N LEU A 150 11.62 2.29 16.27
CA LEU A 150 11.35 0.96 15.72
C LEU A 150 12.32 0.57 14.59
N ILE A 151 12.78 1.53 13.78
CA ILE A 151 13.70 1.24 12.66
C ILE A 151 15.06 0.69 13.13
N LYS A 152 15.41 0.84 14.41
CA LYS A 152 16.63 0.25 14.99
C LYS A 152 16.55 -1.28 15.06
N ASN A 153 15.35 -1.86 15.04
CA ASN A 153 15.18 -3.30 14.99
C ASN A 153 15.31 -3.79 13.54
N SER A 154 16.46 -4.39 13.20
CA SER A 154 16.77 -4.87 11.86
C SER A 154 15.98 -6.09 11.40
N GLN A 155 15.11 -6.66 12.24
CA GLN A 155 14.30 -7.84 11.93
C GLN A 155 12.86 -7.50 11.48
N ILE A 156 12.48 -6.23 11.54
CA ILE A 156 11.18 -5.73 11.11
C ILE A 156 11.32 -4.70 10.00
N SER A 157 10.25 -4.52 9.23
CA SER A 157 10.10 -3.39 8.32
C SER A 157 9.16 -2.38 8.96
N VAL A 158 9.52 -1.10 8.93
CA VAL A 158 8.74 0.00 9.50
C VAL A 158 8.51 1.01 8.40
N THR A 159 7.25 1.35 8.13
CA THR A 159 6.88 2.35 7.13
C THR A 159 5.87 3.35 7.68
N LYS A 160 5.89 4.56 7.12
CA LYS A 160 4.90 5.60 7.41
C LYS A 160 4.01 5.82 6.20
N SER A 161 2.77 6.24 6.42
CA SER A 161 1.89 6.71 5.35
C SER A 161 1.01 7.86 5.86
N ILE A 162 0.51 8.70 4.96
CA ILE A 162 -0.52 9.68 5.27
C ILE A 162 -1.83 8.93 5.48
N SER A 163 -2.52 9.22 6.59
CA SER A 163 -3.82 8.62 6.94
C SER A 163 -4.94 9.66 7.00
N LYS A 164 -4.58 10.94 7.00
CA LYS A 164 -5.49 12.09 6.88
C LYS A 164 -4.71 13.29 6.39
N HIS A 165 -5.28 14.10 5.48
CA HIS A 165 -4.62 15.32 4.99
C HIS A 165 -5.02 16.59 5.76
N ASN A 166 -6.14 16.60 6.49
CA ASN A 166 -6.59 17.79 7.22
C ASN A 166 -7.32 17.48 8.56
N PRO A 167 -6.69 17.70 9.74
CA PRO A 167 -5.25 17.95 9.90
C PRO A 167 -4.44 16.76 9.38
N ILE A 168 -3.16 16.99 9.05
CA ILE A 168 -2.26 15.91 8.63
C ILE A 168 -2.11 14.92 9.79
N ALA A 169 -2.36 13.65 9.51
CA ALA A 169 -2.08 12.56 10.42
C ALA A 169 -1.40 11.42 9.66
N GLU A 170 -0.44 10.78 10.29
CA GLU A 170 0.34 9.67 9.75
C GLU A 170 -0.09 8.35 10.38
N SER A 171 0.14 7.26 9.65
CA SER A 171 0.08 5.90 10.15
C SER A 171 1.46 5.30 10.16
N ILE A 172 1.72 4.43 11.12
CA ILE A 172 2.92 3.61 11.18
C ILE A 172 2.51 2.17 10.96
N HIS A 173 3.22 1.49 10.10
CA HIS A 173 3.02 0.07 9.80
C HIS A 173 4.30 -0.67 10.11
N ILE A 174 4.16 -1.78 10.83
CA ILE A 174 5.25 -2.67 11.17
C ILE A 174 4.92 -4.04 10.58
N THR A 175 5.80 -4.54 9.74
CA THR A 175 5.66 -5.83 9.05
C THR A 175 6.95 -6.62 9.17
N HIS A 176 6.93 -7.86 8.69
CA HIS A 176 8.16 -8.67 8.56
C HIS A 176 9.22 -7.92 7.71
N LEU A 177 10.52 -8.08 7.98
CA LEU A 177 11.59 -7.34 7.25
C LEU A 177 11.51 -7.44 5.72
N LYS A 178 11.04 -8.59 5.20
CA LYS A 178 10.87 -8.86 3.76
C LYS A 178 9.53 -8.37 3.19
N ALA A 179 8.62 -7.89 4.03
CA ALA A 179 7.31 -7.39 3.65
C ALA A 179 7.42 -5.90 3.31
N LYS A 180 7.81 -5.62 2.06
CA LYS A 180 7.94 -4.28 1.51
C LYS A 180 7.29 -4.18 0.14
N LYS A 181 6.71 -3.03 -0.20
CA LYS A 181 5.97 -2.85 -1.46
C LYS A 181 6.85 -3.06 -2.69
N GLU A 182 8.10 -2.60 -2.67
CA GLU A 182 9.06 -2.76 -3.76
C GLU A 182 9.46 -4.24 -3.97
N ILE A 183 9.59 -5.02 -2.89
CA ILE A 183 9.82 -6.47 -2.98
C ILE A 183 8.57 -7.17 -3.54
N GLY A 184 7.39 -6.69 -3.15
CA GLY A 184 6.12 -7.13 -3.73
C GLY A 184 6.04 -6.85 -5.23
N LEU A 185 6.45 -5.65 -5.65
CA LEU A 185 6.48 -5.23 -7.06
C LEU A 185 7.42 -6.11 -7.89
N GLU A 186 8.61 -6.41 -7.37
CA GLU A 186 9.55 -7.34 -8.03
C GLU A 186 8.93 -8.73 -8.24
N PHE A 187 8.18 -9.22 -7.25
CA PHE A 187 7.45 -10.48 -7.39
C PHE A 187 6.34 -10.39 -8.43
N VAL A 188 5.52 -9.33 -8.40
CA VAL A 188 4.44 -9.11 -9.37
C VAL A 188 5.00 -9.03 -10.79
N ALA A 189 6.09 -8.27 -11.00
CA ALA A 189 6.76 -8.15 -12.29
C ALA A 189 7.23 -9.52 -12.79
N SER A 190 7.91 -10.29 -11.94
CA SER A 190 8.35 -11.65 -12.28
C SER A 190 7.18 -12.59 -12.62
N PHE A 191 6.08 -12.51 -11.86
CA PHE A 191 4.89 -13.33 -12.08
C PHE A 191 4.21 -13.02 -13.42
N LEU A 192 4.17 -11.74 -13.79
CA LEU A 192 3.63 -11.28 -15.08
C LEU A 192 4.63 -11.39 -16.24
N HIS A 193 5.85 -11.91 -16.00
CA HIS A 193 6.94 -11.95 -16.97
C HIS A 193 7.29 -10.57 -17.56
N LEU A 194 7.23 -9.53 -16.73
CA LEU A 194 7.55 -8.15 -17.07
C LEU A 194 8.88 -7.74 -16.46
N LYS A 195 9.57 -6.82 -17.15
CA LYS A 195 10.65 -6.05 -16.54
C LYS A 195 10.06 -4.87 -15.78
N LEU A 196 10.77 -4.41 -14.74
CA LEU A 196 10.34 -3.26 -13.94
C LEU A 196 10.23 -1.96 -14.76
N ASP A 197 11.04 -1.80 -15.83
CA ASP A 197 10.99 -0.67 -16.75
C ASP A 197 9.74 -0.63 -17.64
N GLU A 198 8.98 -1.73 -17.69
CA GLU A 198 7.69 -1.87 -18.36
C GLU A 198 6.50 -1.53 -17.44
N ILE A 199 6.74 -1.13 -16.19
CA ILE A 199 5.70 -0.87 -15.19
C ILE A 199 5.59 0.63 -14.89
N ILE A 200 4.37 1.14 -14.92
CA ILE A 200 4.01 2.46 -14.36
C ILE A 200 3.64 2.27 -12.88
N GLY A 201 4.35 2.95 -11.99
CA GLY A 201 4.00 3.04 -10.56
C GLY A 201 3.29 4.35 -10.27
N ILE A 202 2.23 4.29 -9.46
CA ILE A 202 1.51 5.48 -8.99
C ILE A 202 1.36 5.44 -7.47
N GLY A 203 1.73 6.51 -6.79
CA GLY A 203 1.63 6.60 -5.33
C GLY A 203 1.64 8.03 -4.81
N ASP A 204 1.48 8.18 -3.50
CA ASP A 204 1.36 9.49 -2.86
C ASP A 204 2.10 9.64 -1.53
N SER A 205 2.49 8.53 -0.88
CA SER A 205 2.99 8.58 0.50
C SER A 205 4.37 7.97 0.71
N TYR A 206 4.90 8.09 1.94
CA TYR A 206 6.30 7.71 2.23
C TYR A 206 6.58 6.21 1.96
N ASN A 207 5.60 5.33 2.19
CA ASN A 207 5.69 3.91 1.88
C ASN A 207 5.69 3.60 0.37
N ASP A 208 5.52 4.60 -0.49
CA ASP A 208 5.60 4.47 -1.95
C ASP A 208 6.98 4.86 -2.51
N LEU A 209 7.87 5.46 -1.71
CA LEU A 209 9.16 5.96 -2.21
C LEU A 209 10.01 4.85 -2.86
N ASP A 210 10.25 3.78 -2.12
CA ASP A 210 11.03 2.64 -2.63
C ASP A 210 10.28 1.91 -3.75
N PHE A 211 8.96 1.75 -3.62
CA PHE A 211 8.09 1.18 -4.65
C PHE A 211 8.20 1.91 -5.98
N LEU A 212 8.03 3.24 -5.97
CA LEU A 212 8.12 4.06 -7.17
C LEU A 212 9.54 4.06 -7.72
N SER A 213 10.58 4.14 -6.88
CA SER A 213 11.99 4.16 -7.33
C SER A 213 12.36 2.97 -8.25
N ARG A 214 11.64 1.85 -8.14
CA ARG A 214 11.83 0.65 -8.96
C ARG A 214 11.07 0.68 -10.28
N CYS A 215 10.01 1.48 -10.42
CA CYS A 215 9.17 1.49 -11.62
C CYS A 215 9.83 2.21 -12.80
N GLY A 216 9.47 1.79 -14.02
CA GLY A 216 9.92 2.40 -15.27
C GLY A 216 9.35 3.79 -15.55
N LEU A 217 8.16 4.08 -15.03
CA LEU A 217 7.57 5.41 -14.97
C LEU A 217 6.99 5.66 -13.58
N LYS A 218 7.42 6.74 -12.95
CA LYS A 218 7.09 7.11 -11.58
C LYS A 218 6.11 8.25 -11.58
N ILE A 219 4.90 8.01 -11.12
CA ILE A 219 3.86 9.03 -11.07
C ILE A 219 3.51 9.32 -9.61
N ALA A 220 3.60 10.60 -9.25
CA ALA A 220 3.12 11.09 -7.97
C ALA A 220 1.71 11.68 -8.13
N MET A 221 0.85 11.45 -7.15
CA MET A 221 -0.45 12.11 -7.06
C MET A 221 -0.30 13.60 -6.71
N GLY A 222 -1.28 14.42 -7.07
CA GLY A 222 -1.28 15.86 -6.76
C GLY A 222 -1.26 16.14 -5.25
N ASN A 223 -1.85 15.26 -4.44
CA ASN A 223 -1.85 15.30 -2.97
C ASN A 223 -0.63 14.59 -2.33
N ALA A 224 0.31 14.08 -3.14
CA ALA A 224 1.47 13.36 -2.63
C ALA A 224 2.37 14.21 -1.74
N VAL A 225 3.06 13.55 -0.81
CA VAL A 225 4.10 14.16 0.04
C VAL A 225 5.25 14.71 -0.83
N PRO A 226 5.94 15.78 -0.40
CA PRO A 226 7.01 16.41 -1.18
C PRO A 226 8.10 15.43 -1.64
N GLU A 227 8.46 14.46 -0.81
CA GLU A 227 9.47 13.45 -1.07
C GLU A 227 9.10 12.57 -2.27
N VAL A 228 7.83 12.17 -2.38
CA VAL A 228 7.32 11.37 -3.49
C VAL A 228 7.31 12.18 -4.78
N LYS A 229 6.86 13.44 -4.72
CA LYS A 229 6.88 14.35 -5.88
C LYS A 229 8.28 14.59 -6.41
N LYS A 230 9.28 14.64 -5.53
CA LYS A 230 10.68 14.90 -5.90
C LYS A 230 11.29 13.79 -6.76
N ILE A 231 10.86 12.53 -6.56
CA ILE A 231 11.39 11.38 -7.31
C ILE A 231 10.54 11.01 -8.53
N ALA A 232 9.36 11.61 -8.69
CA ALA A 232 8.43 11.30 -9.76
C ALA A 232 8.86 11.90 -11.09
N ASP A 233 8.62 11.16 -12.17
CA ASP A 233 8.80 11.64 -13.55
C ASP A 233 7.64 12.53 -13.98
N TYR A 234 6.47 12.37 -13.35
CA TYR A 234 5.29 13.18 -13.60
C TYR A 234 4.40 13.29 -12.36
N ILE A 235 3.72 14.43 -12.22
CA ILE A 235 2.74 14.66 -11.15
C ILE A 235 1.37 14.83 -11.79
N VAL A 236 0.43 13.95 -11.45
CA VAL A 236 -0.98 14.02 -11.90
C VAL A 236 -1.85 14.80 -10.92
N SER A 237 -3.11 14.99 -11.26
CA SER A 237 -4.13 15.51 -10.36
C SER A 237 -4.23 14.71 -9.04
N PRO A 238 -4.77 15.28 -7.95
CA PRO A 238 -5.02 14.55 -6.71
C PRO A 238 -6.09 13.46 -6.86
N TYR A 239 -6.23 12.58 -5.84
CA TYR A 239 -7.18 11.46 -5.87
C TYR A 239 -8.63 11.90 -6.12
N ASP A 240 -9.05 13.03 -5.57
CA ASP A 240 -10.41 13.58 -5.69
C ASP A 240 -10.70 14.24 -7.05
N LYS A 241 -9.71 14.21 -7.95
CA LYS A 241 -9.76 14.67 -9.34
C LYS A 241 -9.32 13.59 -10.33
N ASP A 242 -9.40 12.32 -9.93
CA ASP A 242 -9.12 11.15 -10.77
C ASP A 242 -7.69 11.14 -11.37
N GLY A 243 -6.68 11.48 -10.58
CA GLY A 243 -5.28 11.50 -11.02
C GLY A 243 -4.79 10.19 -11.65
N VAL A 244 -5.25 9.03 -11.17
CA VAL A 244 -4.91 7.74 -11.80
C VAL A 244 -5.54 7.60 -13.19
N ALA A 245 -6.76 8.08 -13.39
CA ALA A 245 -7.38 8.07 -14.72
C ALA A 245 -6.62 9.02 -15.67
N GLU A 246 -6.21 10.19 -15.18
CA GLU A 246 -5.33 11.11 -15.93
C GLU A 246 -4.02 10.43 -16.34
N ALA A 247 -3.38 9.67 -15.44
CA ALA A 247 -2.16 8.93 -15.75
C ALA A 247 -2.38 7.89 -16.88
N ILE A 248 -3.47 7.13 -16.80
CA ILE A 248 -3.78 6.10 -17.80
C ILE A 248 -4.09 6.73 -19.15
N GLU A 249 -4.93 7.77 -19.19
CA GLU A 249 -5.18 8.58 -20.39
C GLU A 249 -3.83 9.04 -20.95
N ARG A 250 -3.08 9.74 -20.09
CA ARG A 250 -1.67 10.19 -20.05
C ARG A 250 -0.62 9.44 -20.86
N PHE A 251 -0.51 8.17 -20.54
CA PHE A 251 0.70 7.39 -20.85
C PHE A 251 0.39 6.09 -21.56
N ILE A 252 -0.90 5.71 -21.65
CA ILE A 252 -1.35 4.46 -22.26
C ILE A 252 -2.31 4.69 -23.44
N LEU A 253 -3.24 5.65 -23.33
CA LEU A 253 -4.35 5.77 -24.28
C LEU A 253 -4.14 6.81 -25.38
N HIS A 254 -3.14 7.70 -25.26
CA HIS A 254 -2.75 8.62 -26.33
C HIS A 254 -2.20 7.90 -27.58
#